data_AF-G6YQL2-F1
#
_entry.id   AF-G6YQL2-F1
#
_cell.length_a   1.000
_cell.length_b   1.000
_cell.length_c   1.000
_cell.angle_alpha   90.00
_cell.angle_beta   90.00
_cell.angle_gamma   90.00
#
_symmetry.space_group_name_H-M   'P 1'
#
loop_
_entity.id
_entity.type
_entity.pdbx_description
1 polymer ?
#
loop_
_entity_poly.entity_id
_entity_poly.type
_entity_poly.pdbx_seq_one_letter_code
_entity_poly.pdbx_strand_id
1 'polypeptide(L)' 'MVPQKLTFSPLSRRQIETDFSGGHITSDAGLLLLREVDKQHRLTQRLAETLTDQRDPRMIRHE' A
#
# COMPACT_ATOMS: atom_id res chain seq x y z
N MET A 1 17.35 10.48 1.79
CA MET A 1 17.56 10.55 3.25
C MET A 1 16.19 10.50 3.91
N VAL A 2 15.79 9.39 4.53
CA VAL A 2 14.66 9.39 5.47
C VAL A 2 14.99 8.39 6.58
N PRO A 3 15.24 8.88 7.79
CA PRO A 3 14.20 8.70 8.80
C PRO A 3 13.91 10.03 9.51
N GLN A 4 12.64 10.44 9.52
CA GLN A 4 12.15 11.34 10.55
C GLN A 4 11.30 10.50 11.48
N LYS A 5 11.89 10.05 12.59
CA LYS A 5 11.10 9.57 13.71
C LYS A 5 10.31 10.76 14.23
N LEU A 6 8.99 10.64 14.24
CA LEU A 6 8.10 11.66 14.77
C LEU A 6 7.64 11.23 16.15
N THR A 7 7.91 12.07 17.14
CA THR A 7 7.46 11.88 18.51
C THR A 7 6.21 12.71 18.75
N PHE A 8 5.17 12.08 19.28
CA PHE A 8 3.91 12.72 19.63
C PHE A 8 3.79 12.91 21.14
N SER A 9 2.80 13.70 21.56
CA SER A 9 2.42 13.82 22.97
C SER A 9 2.20 12.42 23.58
N PRO A 10 2.73 12.16 24.78
CA PRO A 10 2.65 10.84 25.39
C PRO A 10 1.22 10.48 25.79
N LEU A 11 0.88 9.20 25.70
CA LEU A 11 -0.34 8.65 26.26
C LEU A 11 -0.05 8.19 27.70
N SER A 12 -0.40 9.04 28.67
CA SER A 12 -0.01 8.84 30.07
C SER A 12 1.51 8.69 30.20
N ARG A 13 2.00 7.56 30.73
CA ARG A 13 3.44 7.26 30.89
C ARG A 13 4.06 6.59 29.66
N ARG A 14 3.34 6.50 28.54
CA ARG A 14 3.82 5.82 27.32
C ARG A 14 4.17 6.84 26.24
N GLN A 15 5.41 6.79 25.77
CA GLN A 15 5.86 7.59 24.65
C GLN A 15 5.25 7.05 23.35
N ILE A 16 4.75 7.94 22.50
CA ILE A 16 4.25 7.59 21.17
C ILE A 16 5.27 8.05 20.15
N GLU A 17 5.82 7.09 19.41
CA GLU A 17 6.74 7.33 18.31
C GLU A 17 6.17 6.71 17.04
N THR A 18 6.44 7.34 15.90
CA THR A 18 6.19 6.76 14.58
C THR A 18 7.47 6.74 13.79
N ASP A 19 7.68 5.64 13.07
CA ASP A 19 8.79 5.48 12.16
C ASP A 19 8.26 5.30 10.73
N PHE A 20 8.51 6.31 9.89
CA PHE A 20 8.17 6.29 8.47
C PHE A 20 9.29 5.73 7.60
N SER A 21 10.33 5.14 8.20
CA SER A 21 11.41 4.49 7.46
C SER A 21 10.90 3.35 6.59
N GLY A 22 9.77 2.72 6.95
CA GLY A 22 9.14 1.67 6.17
C GLY A 22 9.97 0.38 6.03
N GLY A 23 11.21 0.36 6.53
CA GLY A 23 12.20 -0.69 6.24
C GLY A 23 12.65 -0.67 4.76
N HIS A 24 13.10 -1.82 4.26
CA HIS A 24 13.40 -2.00 2.83
C HIS A 24 12.09 -2.12 2.02
N ILE A 25 11.42 -1.00 1.79
CA ILE A 25 10.30 -0.94 0.85
C ILE A 25 10.88 -0.88 -0.55
N THR A 26 10.66 -1.93 -1.32
CA THR A 26 11.03 -1.94 -2.74
C THR A 26 9.85 -1.36 -3.51
N SER A 27 10.02 -0.17 -4.11
CA SER A 27 8.95 0.59 -4.81
C SER A 27 8.03 -0.29 -5.64
N ASP A 28 8.59 -1.21 -6.42
CA ASP A 28 7.84 -2.10 -7.30
C ASP A 28 8.20 -3.59 -7.09
N ALA A 29 8.88 -3.93 -5.98
CA ALA A 29 9.35 -5.30 -5.68
C ALA A 29 10.13 -6.00 -6.81
N GLY A 30 10.75 -5.24 -7.72
CA GLY A 30 11.42 -5.79 -8.91
C GLY A 30 10.48 -6.18 -10.06
N LEU A 31 9.19 -5.86 -9.97
CA LEU A 31 8.14 -6.24 -10.91
C LEU A 31 7.85 -5.20 -12.00
N LEU A 32 8.72 -4.20 -12.20
CA LEU A 32 8.48 -3.13 -13.19
C LEU A 32 8.22 -3.66 -14.60
N LEU A 33 8.98 -4.66 -15.04
CA LEU A 33 8.77 -5.28 -16.36
C LEU A 33 7.46 -6.05 -16.42
N LEU A 34 7.12 -6.79 -15.36
CA LEU A 34 5.85 -7.52 -15.27
C LEU A 34 4.66 -6.56 -15.28
N ARG A 35 4.77 -5.42 -14.59
CA ARG A 35 3.78 -4.34 -14.61
C ARG A 35 3.58 -3.79 -16.02
N GLU A 36 4.64 -3.63 -16.80
CA GLU A 36 4.52 -3.10 -18.17
C GLU A 36 3.85 -4.10 -19.11
N VAL A 37 4.18 -5.38 -19.01
CA VAL A 37 3.47 -6.47 -19.70
C VAL A 37 2.00 -6.49 -19.32
N ASP A 38 1.69 -6.38 -18.02
CA ASP A 38 0.31 -6.40 -17.54
C ASP A 38 -0.48 -5.17 -18.02
N LYS A 39 0.11 -3.98 -18.10
CA LYS A 39 -0.57 -2.80 -18.69
C LYS A 39 -0.96 -3.01 -20.15
N GLN A 40 -0.10 -3.66 -20.94
CA GLN A 40 -0.35 -3.91 -22.35
C GLN A 40 -1.47 -4.95 -22.56
N HIS A 41 -1.48 -6.00 -21.73
CA HIS A 41 -2.38 -7.15 -21.94
C HIS A 41 -3.59 -7.18 -20.99
N ARG A 42 -3.60 -6.33 -19.96
CA ARG A 42 -4.62 -6.20 -18.92
C ARG A 42 -4.96 -7.53 -18.23
N LEU A 43 -3.94 -8.36 -17.98
CA LEU A 43 -4.15 -9.72 -17.49
C LEU A 43 -4.75 -9.72 -16.08
N THR A 44 -4.21 -8.91 -15.18
CA THR A 44 -4.70 -8.80 -13.79
C THR A 44 -6.10 -8.21 -13.73
N GLN A 45 -6.40 -7.21 -14.55
CA GLN A 45 -7.75 -6.64 -14.64
C GLN A 45 -8.78 -7.68 -15.10
N ARG A 46 -8.49 -8.38 -16.20
CA ARG A 46 -9.39 -9.41 -16.74
C ARG A 46 -9.59 -10.55 -15.75
N LEU A 47 -8.53 -10.91 -15.01
CA LEU A 47 -8.64 -11.89 -13.94
C LEU A 47 -9.55 -11.37 -12.82
N ALA A 48 -9.35 -10.13 -12.37
CA ALA A 48 -10.15 -9.53 -11.30
C ALA A 48 -11.64 -9.45 -11.64
N GLU A 49 -11.99 -9.21 -12.91
CA GLU A 49 -13.38 -9.19 -13.40
C GLU A 49 -14.11 -10.53 -13.22
N THR A 50 -13.37 -11.65 -13.14
CA THR A 50 -13.94 -12.98 -12.89
C THR A 50 -14.13 -13.30 -11.41
N LEU A 51 -13.55 -12.50 -10.52
CA LEU A 51 -13.62 -12.70 -9.07
C LEU A 51 -14.82 -11.95 -8.50
N THR A 52 -15.64 -12.63 -7.72
CA THR A 52 -16.70 -11.98 -6.94
C THR A 52 -16.07 -11.19 -5.80
N ASP A 53 -16.16 -9.86 -5.87
CA ASP A 53 -15.75 -8.98 -4.77
C ASP A 53 -16.87 -8.91 -3.72
N GLN A 54 -16.65 -9.52 -2.55
CA GLN A 54 -17.61 -9.55 -1.45
C GLN A 54 -17.54 -8.32 -0.53
N ARG A 55 -16.62 -7.38 -0.79
CA ARG A 55 -16.43 -6.20 0.05
C ARG A 55 -17.57 -5.20 -0.14
N ASP A 56 -18.00 -4.54 0.92
CA ASP A 56 -19.00 -3.47 0.85
C ASP A 56 -18.45 -2.30 0.01
N PRO A 57 -19.07 -1.93 -1.12
CA PRO A 57 -18.60 -0.86 -1.99
C PRO A 57 -18.42 0.48 -1.28
N ARG A 58 -19.21 0.76 -0.24
CA ARG A 58 -19.16 2.00 0.55
C ARG A 58 -17.90 2.09 1.43
N MET A 59 -17.23 0.97 1.65
CA MET A 59 -16.01 0.88 2.46
C MET A 59 -14.74 0.85 1.61
N ILE A 60 -14.85 0.74 0.28
CA ILE A 60 -13.70 0.59 -0.63
C ILE A 60 -13.65 1.63 -1.75
N ARG A 61 -14.72 2.40 -1.98
CA ARG A 61 -14.75 3.50 -2.95
C ARG A 61 -14.81 4.83 -2.18
N HIS A 62 -13.81 5.68 -2.42
CA HIS A 62 -13.68 7.01 -1.81
C HIS A 62 -13.78 8.08 -2.91
N GLU A 63 -14.41 9.21 -2.61
CA GLU A 63 -14.45 10.41 -3.49
C GLU A 63 -13.17 11.23 -3.40
#